data_AF-A0A0N4XQU2-F1
#
_entry.id   AF-A0A0N4XQU2-F1
#
_cell.length_a   1.000
_cell.length_b   1.000
_cell.length_c   1.000
_cell.angle_alpha   90.00
_cell.angle_beta   90.00
_cell.angle_gamma   90.00
#
_symmetry.space_group_name_H-M   'P 1'
#
loop_
_entity.id
_entity.type
_entity.pdbx_description
1 polymer ?
#
loop_
_entity_poly.entity_id
_entity_poly.type
_entity_poly.pdbx_seq_one_letter_code
_entity_poly.pdbx_strand_id
1 'polypeptide(L)'
;MQLLLLSMDARDKKACFVFRLNMYFMPGAFFALAFPILNTRVLPGEVFVYYAQHLAIIVTPFYLMWLRGAYEPEHIYDFTWTAFGLCTFLLYHFVVLQAVALYSRVNLNNIMCPAVSDPFQSRAYRMIAVAHQFLLIPIISKTYAAVSYCIIEIHSPKSSKNEEDNFE
;
A
#
# COMPACT_ATOMS: atom_id res chain seq x y z
N MET A 1 -1.79 7.16 -7.68
CA MET A 1 -1.58 7.66 -6.30
C MET A 1 -0.13 8.08 -6.06
N GLN A 2 0.87 7.26 -6.36
CA GLN A 2 2.29 7.63 -6.17
C GLN A 2 2.76 8.85 -6.94
N LEU A 3 2.46 8.94 -8.25
CA LEU A 3 2.83 10.12 -9.03
C LEU A 3 2.18 11.39 -8.48
N LEU A 4 0.94 11.29 -7.98
CA LEU A 4 0.26 12.40 -7.32
C LEU A 4 1.02 12.81 -6.04
N LEU A 5 1.34 11.85 -5.16
CA LEU A 5 2.08 12.12 -3.93
C LEU A 5 3.46 12.73 -4.20
N LEU A 6 4.19 12.23 -5.20
CA LEU A 6 5.50 12.77 -5.59
C LEU A 6 5.41 14.20 -6.16
N SER A 7 4.24 14.61 -6.65
CA SER A 7 4.01 15.96 -7.17
C SER A 7 3.49 16.94 -6.12
N MET A 8 3.04 16.45 -4.96
CA MET A 8 2.46 17.27 -3.90
C MET A 8 3.54 17.88 -3.00
N ASP A 9 3.29 19.08 -2.51
CA ASP A 9 4.15 19.72 -1.52
C ASP A 9 4.01 19.02 -0.15
N ALA A 10 5.14 18.82 0.53
CA ALA A 10 5.23 18.23 1.85
C ALA A 10 4.56 19.07 2.95
N ARG A 11 4.09 20.28 2.63
CA ARG A 11 3.35 21.17 3.55
C ARG A 11 1.83 21.07 3.40
N ASP A 12 1.32 20.39 2.36
CA ASP A 12 -0.12 20.30 2.11
C ASP A 12 -0.77 19.22 3.00
N LYS A 13 -1.85 19.58 3.70
CA LYS A 13 -2.68 18.65 4.49
C LYS A 13 -3.31 17.55 3.62
N LYS A 14 -3.58 17.85 2.35
CA LYS A 14 -4.09 16.84 1.39
C LYS A 14 -3.05 15.78 1.08
N ALA A 15 -1.76 16.13 1.07
CA ALA A 15 -0.68 15.17 0.87
C ALA A 15 -0.67 14.14 2.01
N CYS A 16 -0.87 14.58 3.25
CA CYS A 16 -0.99 13.69 4.41
C CYS A 16 -2.15 12.71 4.28
N PHE A 17 -3.32 13.21 3.89
CA PHE A 17 -4.50 12.35 3.68
C PHE A 17 -4.24 11.28 2.61
N VAL A 18 -3.75 11.69 1.44
CA VAL A 18 -3.46 10.77 0.32
C VAL A 18 -2.35 9.80 0.70
N PHE A 19 -1.36 10.24 1.47
CA PHE A 19 -0.24 9.41 1.91
C PHE A 19 -0.71 8.30 2.85
N ARG A 20 -1.51 8.64 3.88
CA ARG A 20 -2.07 7.65 4.79
C ARG A 20 -2.98 6.67 4.06
N LEU A 21 -3.80 7.14 3.12
CA LEU A 21 -4.59 6.25 2.29
C LEU A 21 -3.70 5.32 1.43
N ASN A 22 -2.60 5.85 0.87
CA ASN A 22 -1.64 5.07 0.07
C ASN A 22 -1.01 3.93 0.87
N MET A 23 -0.71 4.15 2.16
CA MET A 23 -0.15 3.12 3.03
C MET A 23 -1.04 1.87 3.11
N TYR A 24 -2.37 2.01 3.06
CA TYR A 24 -3.31 0.88 3.12
C TYR A 24 -3.55 0.18 1.77
N PHE A 25 -3.18 0.79 0.65
CA PHE A 25 -3.24 0.17 -0.68
C PHE A 25 -1.92 -0.49 -1.10
N MET A 26 -0.82 -0.07 -0.47
CA MET A 26 0.53 -0.58 -0.73
C MET A 26 0.72 -2.09 -0.45
N PRO A 27 0.06 -2.74 0.55
CA PRO A 27 0.23 -4.17 0.82
C PRO A 27 -0.02 -5.09 -0.39
N GLY A 28 -0.86 -4.66 -1.35
CA GLY A 28 -1.06 -5.38 -2.61
C GLY A 28 0.25 -5.60 -3.37
N ALA A 29 1.21 -4.68 -3.29
CA ALA A 29 2.51 -4.83 -3.94
C ALA A 29 3.42 -5.85 -3.27
N PHE A 30 3.35 -5.98 -1.94
CA PHE A 30 4.05 -7.06 -1.23
C PHE A 30 3.54 -8.42 -1.68
N PHE A 31 2.21 -8.59 -1.81
CA PHE A 31 1.64 -9.84 -2.31
C PHE A 31 2.00 -10.12 -3.76
N ALA A 32 2.00 -9.11 -4.63
CA ALA A 32 2.41 -9.26 -6.01
C ALA A 32 3.87 -9.71 -6.16
N LEU A 33 4.78 -9.21 -5.30
CA LEU A 33 6.17 -9.67 -5.31
C LEU A 33 6.34 -11.08 -4.72
N ALA A 34 5.56 -11.43 -3.68
CA ALA A 34 5.60 -12.75 -3.06
C ALA A 34 4.96 -13.85 -3.93
N PHE A 35 3.87 -13.53 -4.62
CA PHE A 35 3.09 -14.44 -5.46
C PHE A 35 2.89 -13.81 -6.85
N PRO A 36 3.93 -13.85 -7.70
CA PRO A 36 3.90 -13.13 -8.97
C PRO A 36 2.98 -13.79 -9.99
N ILE A 37 2.12 -12.98 -10.62
CA ILE A 37 1.20 -13.40 -11.69
C ILE A 37 1.80 -12.97 -13.04
N LEU A 38 2.63 -13.83 -13.62
CA LEU A 38 3.34 -13.56 -14.88
C LEU A 38 2.73 -14.27 -16.09
N ASN A 39 1.80 -15.20 -15.89
CA ASN A 39 1.23 -16.04 -16.93
C ASN A 39 0.42 -15.29 -18.00
N THR A 40 0.04 -14.03 -17.73
CA THR A 40 -0.67 -13.15 -18.67
C THR A 40 0.21 -12.06 -19.27
N ARG A 41 1.52 -12.05 -18.94
CA ARG A 41 2.48 -11.04 -19.38
C ARG A 41 3.30 -11.57 -20.56
N VAL A 42 2.79 -11.37 -21.77
CA VAL A 42 3.33 -11.95 -23.00
C VAL A 42 4.10 -10.94 -23.86
N LEU A 43 3.89 -9.64 -23.66
CA LEU A 43 4.58 -8.61 -24.43
C LEU A 43 6.01 -8.37 -23.89
N PRO A 44 6.96 -8.02 -24.77
CA PRO A 44 8.33 -7.72 -24.35
C PRO A 44 8.34 -6.55 -23.36
N GLY A 45 9.01 -6.74 -22.22
CA GLY A 45 9.14 -5.73 -21.17
C GLY A 45 8.04 -5.75 -20.11
N GLU A 46 6.94 -6.48 -20.29
CA GLU A 46 5.85 -6.50 -19.29
C GLU A 46 6.28 -7.08 -17.95
N VAL A 47 7.12 -8.12 -17.96
CA VAL A 47 7.67 -8.72 -16.73
C VAL A 47 8.59 -7.73 -16.01
N PHE A 48 9.43 -7.00 -16.76
CA PHE A 48 10.28 -5.97 -16.17
C PHE A 48 9.45 -4.84 -15.55
N VAL A 49 8.48 -4.30 -16.30
CA VAL A 49 7.58 -3.24 -15.82
C VAL A 49 6.79 -3.71 -14.61
N TYR A 50 6.35 -4.97 -14.59
CA TYR A 50 5.67 -5.56 -13.44
C TYR A 50 6.52 -5.45 -12.17
N TYR A 51 7.77 -5.94 -12.18
CA TYR A 51 8.64 -5.86 -11.01
C TYR A 51 9.02 -4.43 -10.66
N ALA A 52 9.38 -3.62 -11.66
CA ALA A 52 9.77 -2.22 -11.45
C ALA A 52 8.63 -1.41 -10.81
N GLN A 53 7.39 -1.62 -11.26
CA GLN A 53 6.22 -0.93 -10.71
C GLN A 53 5.96 -1.36 -9.26
N HIS A 54 5.99 -2.65 -8.95
CA HIS A 54 5.75 -3.11 -7.57
C HIS A 54 6.85 -2.65 -6.61
N LEU A 55 8.11 -2.63 -7.06
CA LEU A 55 9.21 -2.06 -6.28
C LEU A 55 9.03 -0.56 -6.06
N ALA A 56 8.65 0.20 -7.10
CA ALA A 56 8.36 1.63 -6.97
C ALA A 56 7.23 1.90 -5.98
N ILE A 57 6.21 1.01 -5.94
CA ILE A 57 5.10 1.12 -5.00
C ILE A 57 5.56 1.02 -3.54
N ILE A 58 6.55 0.18 -3.27
CA ILE A 58 7.12 -0.01 -1.94
C ILE A 58 8.12 1.11 -1.62
N VAL A 59 9.03 1.46 -2.54
CA VAL A 59 10.09 2.44 -2.28
C VAL A 59 9.55 3.87 -2.10
N THR A 60 8.52 4.25 -2.86
CA THR A 60 7.97 5.62 -2.82
C THR A 60 7.53 6.06 -1.41
N PRO A 61 6.66 5.33 -0.69
CA PRO A 61 6.27 5.75 0.66
C PRO A 61 7.44 5.81 1.64
N PHE A 62 8.46 4.94 1.52
CA PHE A 62 9.67 5.06 2.33
C PHE A 62 10.40 6.38 2.09
N TYR A 63 10.59 6.73 0.81
CA TYR A 63 11.23 8.00 0.43
C TYR A 63 10.43 9.21 0.92
N LEU A 64 9.11 9.17 0.82
CA LEU A 64 8.26 10.26 1.32
C LEU A 64 8.34 10.41 2.84
N MET A 65 8.35 9.31 3.59
CA MET A 65 8.59 9.33 5.04
C MET A 65 9.96 9.91 5.40
N TRP A 66 10.98 9.63 4.59
CA TRP A 66 12.32 10.19 4.75
C TRP A 66 12.33 11.72 4.62
N LEU A 67 11.51 12.29 3.73
CA LEU A 67 11.38 13.75 3.56
C LEU A 67 10.69 14.45 4.75
N ARG A 68 9.98 13.70 5.60
CA ARG A 68 9.17 14.21 6.73
C ARG A 68 8.08 15.21 6.30
N GLY A 69 7.44 15.89 7.26
CA GLY A 69 6.35 16.84 7.02
C GLY A 69 5.00 16.17 6.92
N ALA A 70 4.24 16.42 5.84
CA ALA A 70 2.91 15.84 5.65
C ALA A 70 2.93 14.30 5.48
N TYR A 71 4.09 13.70 5.21
CA TYR A 71 4.26 12.27 4.95
C TYR A 71 4.49 11.43 6.22
N GLU A 72 3.78 11.77 7.30
CA GLU A 72 3.78 10.99 8.53
C GLU A 72 2.63 9.96 8.51
N PRO A 73 2.95 8.65 8.63
CA PRO A 73 1.92 7.65 8.86
C PRO A 73 1.21 7.90 10.19
N GLU A 74 0.03 7.30 10.32
CA GLU A 74 -0.75 7.37 11.55
C GLU A 74 -0.04 6.76 12.75
N HIS A 75 -0.49 7.14 13.94
CA HIS A 75 0.05 6.59 15.18
C HIS A 75 -0.22 5.09 15.30
N ILE A 76 0.70 4.34 15.92
CA ILE A 76 0.62 2.87 15.99
C ILE A 76 -0.68 2.41 16.67
N TYR A 77 -1.13 3.13 17.70
CA TYR A 77 -2.35 2.82 18.46
C TYR A 77 -3.63 3.44 17.87
N ASP A 78 -3.52 4.27 16.82
CA ASP A 78 -4.69 4.79 16.12
C ASP A 78 -5.16 3.75 15.09
N PHE A 79 -6.38 3.24 15.31
CA PHE A 79 -7.03 2.28 14.41
C PHE A 79 -8.15 2.90 13.57
N THR A 80 -8.45 4.20 13.74
CA THR A 80 -9.45 4.88 12.93
C THR A 80 -9.04 4.91 11.46
N TRP A 81 -7.77 5.22 11.19
CA TRP A 81 -7.19 5.15 9.84
C TRP A 81 -7.15 3.73 9.28
N THR A 82 -6.90 2.74 10.14
CA THR A 82 -6.94 1.33 9.74
C THR A 82 -8.33 0.91 9.28
N ALA A 83 -9.36 1.23 10.06
CA ALA A 83 -10.74 0.93 9.71
C ALA A 83 -11.16 1.67 8.42
N PHE A 84 -10.84 2.97 8.32
CA PHE A 84 -11.16 3.77 7.15
C PHE A 84 -10.47 3.28 5.86
N GLY A 85 -9.17 3.00 5.94
CA GLY A 85 -8.38 2.49 4.82
C GLY A 85 -8.89 1.13 4.35
N LEU A 86 -9.22 0.23 5.30
CA LEU A 86 -9.77 -1.08 4.99
C LEU A 86 -11.15 -1.01 4.35
N CYS A 87 -12.04 -0.14 4.86
CA CYS A 87 -13.34 0.10 4.24
C CYS A 87 -13.20 0.63 2.80
N THR A 88 -12.27 1.56 2.58
CA THR A 88 -12.02 2.13 1.25
C THR A 88 -11.42 1.10 0.30
N PHE A 89 -10.50 0.26 0.79
CA PHE A 89 -9.93 -0.85 0.04
C PHE A 89 -11.01 -1.86 -0.38
N LEU A 90 -11.88 -2.26 0.54
CA LEU A 90 -13.00 -3.17 0.27
C LEU A 90 -13.97 -2.55 -0.74
N LEU A 91 -14.36 -1.29 -0.59
CA LEU A 91 -15.21 -0.59 -1.55
C LEU A 91 -14.58 -0.56 -2.95
N TYR A 92 -13.29 -0.23 -3.04
CA TYR A 92 -12.58 -0.23 -4.32
C TYR A 92 -12.59 -1.61 -4.99
N HIS A 93 -12.34 -2.69 -4.24
CA HIS A 93 -12.31 -4.04 -4.79
C HIS A 93 -13.68 -4.61 -5.15
N PHE A 94 -14.70 -4.40 -4.30
CA PHE A 94 -16.03 -4.96 -4.49
C PHE A 94 -16.96 -4.13 -5.37
N VAL A 95 -16.72 -2.83 -5.49
CA VAL A 95 -17.51 -1.95 -6.37
C VAL A 95 -16.77 -1.72 -7.67
N VAL A 96 -15.62 -1.04 -7.61
CA VAL A 96 -14.93 -0.57 -8.82
C VAL A 96 -14.28 -1.74 -9.58
N LEU A 97 -13.37 -2.48 -8.94
CA LEU A 97 -12.68 -3.55 -9.64
C LEU A 97 -13.60 -4.70 -10.00
N GLN A 98 -14.54 -5.06 -9.13
CA GLN A 98 -15.51 -6.11 -9.42
C GLN A 98 -16.42 -5.74 -10.60
N ALA A 99 -16.88 -4.49 -10.71
CA ALA A 99 -17.65 -4.05 -11.86
C ALA A 99 -16.84 -4.14 -13.16
N VAL A 100 -15.59 -3.67 -13.14
CA VAL A 100 -14.68 -3.76 -14.30
C VAL A 100 -14.36 -5.22 -14.64
N ALA A 101 -14.18 -6.09 -13.65
CA ALA A 101 -13.92 -7.52 -13.85
C ALA A 101 -15.11 -8.23 -14.51
N LEU A 102 -16.34 -7.91 -14.09
CA LEU A 102 -17.55 -8.45 -14.71
C LEU A 102 -17.73 -7.95 -16.14
N TYR A 103 -17.43 -6.68 -16.40
CA TYR A 103 -17.52 -6.08 -17.73
C TYR A 103 -16.46 -6.64 -18.70
N SER A 104 -15.19 -6.63 -18.29
CA SER A 104 -14.05 -7.06 -19.11
C SER A 104 -13.85 -8.57 -19.18
N ARG A 105 -14.52 -9.34 -18.31
CA ARG A 105 -14.31 -10.78 -18.10
C ARG A 105 -12.90 -11.13 -17.61
N VAL A 106 -12.14 -10.14 -17.12
CA VAL A 106 -10.80 -10.35 -16.55
C VAL A 106 -10.90 -10.36 -15.03
N ASN A 107 -10.29 -11.36 -14.38
CA ASN A 107 -10.26 -11.49 -12.91
C ASN A 107 -9.28 -10.48 -12.27
N LEU A 108 -9.50 -9.19 -12.47
CA LEU A 108 -8.55 -8.13 -12.10
C LEU A 108 -8.38 -7.99 -10.58
N ASN A 109 -9.43 -8.26 -9.81
CA ASN A 109 -9.38 -8.17 -8.34
C ASN A 109 -8.99 -9.48 -7.65
N ASN A 110 -8.84 -10.59 -8.40
CA ASN A 110 -8.62 -11.92 -7.86
C ASN A 110 -9.63 -12.34 -6.78
N ILE A 111 -10.82 -11.74 -6.70
CA ILE A 111 -11.86 -12.14 -5.73
C ILE A 111 -12.79 -13.20 -6.32
N MET A 112 -12.98 -13.22 -7.64
CA MET A 112 -13.91 -14.14 -8.27
C MET A 112 -13.40 -15.58 -8.26
N CYS A 113 -12.12 -15.76 -8.59
CA CYS A 113 -11.38 -17.01 -8.54
C CYS A 113 -9.93 -16.75 -8.11
N PRO A 114 -9.24 -17.79 -7.57
CA PRO A 114 -7.83 -17.69 -7.24
C PRO A 114 -6.97 -17.45 -8.48
N ALA A 115 -5.88 -16.69 -8.29
CA ALA A 115 -4.79 -16.64 -9.25
C ALA A 115 -4.03 -17.97 -9.28
N VAL A 116 -3.28 -18.20 -10.37
CA VAL A 116 -2.49 -19.43 -10.54
C VAL A 116 -1.42 -19.57 -9.46
N SER A 117 -0.91 -18.45 -8.95
CA SER A 117 0.09 -18.39 -7.89
C SER A 117 -0.49 -18.47 -6.47
N ASP A 118 -1.81 -18.51 -6.31
CA ASP A 118 -2.42 -18.47 -4.98
C ASP A 118 -2.30 -19.82 -4.24
N PRO A 119 -1.98 -19.81 -2.94
CA PRO A 119 -1.80 -21.03 -2.15
C PRO A 119 -3.12 -21.75 -1.82
N PHE A 120 -4.28 -21.12 -2.05
CA PHE A 120 -5.59 -21.66 -1.68
C PHE A 120 -6.55 -21.65 -2.87
N GLN A 121 -7.09 -22.82 -3.22
CA GLN A 121 -8.08 -22.97 -4.30
C GLN A 121 -9.37 -23.69 -3.84
N SER A 122 -9.71 -23.58 -2.56
CA SER A 122 -10.86 -24.25 -1.97
C SER A 122 -12.20 -23.63 -2.38
N ARG A 123 -13.32 -24.33 -2.15
CA ARG A 123 -14.68 -23.77 -2.36
C ARG A 123 -14.95 -22.52 -1.52
N ALA A 124 -14.27 -22.38 -0.39
CA ALA A 124 -14.36 -21.22 0.49
C ALA A 124 -13.37 -20.10 0.13
N TYR A 125 -12.75 -20.15 -1.06
CA TYR A 125 -11.71 -19.22 -1.50
C TYR A 125 -12.04 -17.76 -1.22
N ARG A 126 -13.26 -17.30 -1.55
CA ARG A 126 -13.65 -15.89 -1.35
C ARG A 126 -13.64 -15.47 0.11
N MET A 127 -14.10 -16.34 1.00
CA MET A 127 -14.08 -16.07 2.44
C MET A 127 -12.65 -16.01 2.96
N ILE A 128 -11.79 -16.92 2.50
CA ILE A 128 -10.36 -16.93 2.84
C ILE A 128 -9.66 -15.69 2.25
N ALA A 129 -10.03 -15.27 1.04
CA ALA A 129 -9.49 -14.10 0.36
C ALA A 129 -9.77 -12.83 1.17
N VAL A 130 -11.04 -12.62 1.55
CA VAL A 130 -11.44 -11.46 2.36
C VAL A 130 -10.85 -11.54 3.77
N ALA A 131 -10.86 -12.71 4.41
CA ALA A 131 -10.37 -12.88 5.77
C ALA A 131 -8.86 -12.62 5.88
N HIS A 132 -8.04 -13.15 4.96
CA HIS A 132 -6.60 -12.88 5.01
C HIS A 132 -6.29 -11.42 4.65
N GLN A 133 -7.02 -10.80 3.71
CA GLN A 133 -6.83 -9.37 3.39
C GLN A 133 -7.19 -8.49 4.59
N PHE A 134 -8.29 -8.79 5.27
CA PHE A 134 -8.70 -8.09 6.48
C PHE A 134 -7.62 -8.11 7.57
N LEU A 135 -6.91 -9.22 7.71
CA LEU A 135 -5.86 -9.39 8.71
C LEU A 135 -4.50 -8.84 8.25
N LEU A 136 -4.08 -9.15 7.03
CA LEU A 136 -2.74 -8.84 6.56
C LEU A 136 -2.56 -7.39 6.10
N ILE A 137 -3.61 -6.71 5.61
CA ILE A 137 -3.50 -5.29 5.21
C ILE A 137 -3.08 -4.42 6.41
N PRO A 138 -3.77 -4.47 7.58
CA PRO A 138 -3.33 -3.72 8.76
C PRO A 138 -1.95 -4.12 9.24
N ILE A 139 -1.65 -5.43 9.27
CA ILE A 139 -0.36 -5.94 9.77
C ILE A 139 0.78 -5.41 8.90
N ILE A 140 0.71 -5.58 7.57
CA ILE A 140 1.75 -5.14 6.65
C ILE A 140 1.88 -3.62 6.69
N SER A 141 0.77 -2.87 6.69
CA SER A 141 0.82 -1.40 6.69
C SER A 141 1.47 -0.85 7.96
N LYS A 142 1.07 -1.35 9.14
CA LYS A 142 1.62 -0.88 10.43
C LYS A 142 3.07 -1.36 10.64
N THR A 143 3.39 -2.60 10.30
CA THR A 143 4.78 -3.10 10.40
C THR A 143 5.70 -2.34 9.46
N TYR A 144 5.26 -2.07 8.23
CA TYR A 144 6.01 -1.27 7.28
C TYR A 144 6.26 0.16 7.78
N ALA A 145 5.24 0.82 8.33
CA ALA A 145 5.39 2.15 8.92
C ALA A 145 6.40 2.15 10.09
N ALA A 146 6.28 1.18 11.01
CA ALA A 146 7.16 1.07 12.17
C ALA A 146 8.62 0.80 11.78
N VAL A 147 8.85 -0.14 10.86
CA VAL A 147 10.20 -0.45 10.36
C VAL A 147 10.78 0.76 9.62
N SER A 148 9.99 1.42 8.77
CA SER A 148 10.44 2.60 8.04
C SER A 148 10.86 3.73 8.99
N TYR A 149 10.07 4.02 10.03
CA TYR A 149 10.43 5.00 11.05
C TYR A 149 11.70 4.61 11.80
N CYS A 150 11.82 3.35 12.23
CA CYS A 150 13.02 2.88 12.93
C CYS A 150 14.28 3.07 12.08
N ILE A 151 14.24 2.72 10.79
CA ILE A 151 15.36 2.93 9.86
C ILE A 151 15.68 4.42 9.70
N ILE A 152 14.66 5.27 9.53
CA ILE A 152 14.83 6.72 9.39
C ILE A 152 15.45 7.33 10.65
N GLU A 153 15.01 6.93 11.84
CA GLU A 153 15.55 7.41 13.12
C GLU A 153 17.02 6.98 13.32
N ILE A 154 17.37 5.73 12.97
CA ILE A 154 18.74 5.23 13.04
C ILE A 154 19.67 6.05 12.13
N HIS A 155 19.24 6.36 10.90
CA HIS A 155 20.10 7.06 9.93
C HIS A 155 20.04 8.58 10.01
N SER A 156 18.98 9.15 10.59
CA SER A 156 18.81 10.60 10.76
C SER A 156 18.39 10.95 12.20
N PRO A 157 19.28 10.77 13.20
CA PRO A 157 18.99 11.05 14.60
C PRO A 157 18.87 12.54 14.93
N LYS A 158 19.00 13.44 13.95
CA LYS A 158 19.07 14.90 14.15
C LYS A 158 18.05 15.65 13.30
N SER A 159 16.83 15.77 13.81
CA SER A 159 15.93 16.88 13.47
C SER A 159 14.92 17.23 14.58
N SER A 160 14.96 16.57 15.75
CA SER A 160 14.09 16.90 16.89
C SER A 160 14.70 17.90 17.89
N LYS A 161 15.97 18.31 17.70
CA LYS A 161 16.64 19.27 18.60
C LYS A 161 16.66 20.72 18.11
N ASN A 162 16.28 21.01 16.86
CA ASN A 162 16.43 22.37 16.31
C ASN A 162 15.12 23.19 16.29
N GLU A 163 13.98 22.61 16.70
CA GLU A 163 12.71 23.34 16.82
C GLU A 163 12.46 23.87 18.24
N GLU A 164 13.11 23.30 19.28
CA GLU A 164 13.03 23.86 20.64
C GLU A 164 13.93 25.10 20.81
N ASP A 165 15.03 25.24 20.05
CA ASP A 165 15.96 26.38 20.15
C ASP A 165 15.55 27.63 19.33
N ASN A 166 14.39 27.63 18.67
CA ASN A 166 13.88 28.80 17.92
C ASN A 166 12.70 29.52 18.61
N PHE A 167 12.43 29.18 19.87
CA PHE A 167 11.38 29.81 20.69
C PHE A 167 11.89 30.42 22.02
N GLU A 168 13.21 30.61 22.18
CA GLU A 168 13.79 31.48 23.22
C GLU A 168 14.22 32.85 22.65
#